data_AF-A0A8H3GPX4-F1
#
_entry.id   AF-A0A8H3GPX4-F1
#
_cell.length_a   1.000
_cell.length_b   1.000
_cell.length_c   1.000
_cell.angle_alpha   90.00
_cell.angle_beta   90.00
_cell.angle_gamma   90.00
#
_symmetry.space_group_name_H-M   'P 1'
#
loop_
_entity.id
_entity.type
_entity.pdbx_description
1 polymer ?
#
loop_
_entity_poly.entity_id
_entity_poly.type
_entity_poly.pdbx_seq_one_letter_code
_entity_poly.pdbx_strand_id
1 'polypeptide(L)'
;MDRPSTKLASSHLGMPLAQYVSAYENAIMTPPDWFSDPGYERAQADIRKVSILGRDGLHDLDQISISTFRSIMHYSYSPNGYRDLGSPLLISGCIKIMSKIKESDVGSFLSYELGFTCFHIVSVGLAVCLLRGGQDLGFEIKSIVVHPELQKLYELSQRTSRIVADLASHMGGHQRDRHNCILGWSACPEHKKGSLIVSIAEAGVLLDLLYMDRHPFLEALGLTYLPGLSAVTFVLWRYVMYQRYVHPDTER
;
A
#
# COMPACT_ATOMS: atom_id res chain seq x y z
N MET A 1 3.60 -15.84 30.50
CA MET A 1 2.16 -15.52 30.40
C MET A 1 1.91 -15.21 28.93
N ASP A 2 1.53 -16.22 28.17
CA ASP A 2 1.18 -16.05 26.77
C ASP A 2 -0.19 -15.37 26.68
N ARG A 3 -0.22 -14.16 26.13
CA ARG A 3 -1.50 -13.55 25.74
C ARG A 3 -2.08 -14.40 24.60
N PRO A 4 -3.38 -14.74 24.63
CA PRO A 4 -4.00 -15.46 23.54
C PRO A 4 -3.82 -14.63 22.25
N SER A 5 -3.28 -15.25 21.21
CA SER A 5 -3.28 -14.67 19.86
C SER A 5 -4.74 -14.39 19.49
N THR A 6 -5.14 -13.12 19.54
CA THR A 6 -6.46 -12.68 19.12
C THR A 6 -6.66 -13.08 17.67
N LYS A 7 -7.49 -14.10 17.45
CA LYS A 7 -7.92 -14.51 16.10
C LYS A 7 -8.81 -13.39 15.56
N LEU A 8 -8.53 -12.91 14.35
CA LEU A 8 -9.38 -11.94 13.70
C LEU A 8 -10.76 -12.58 13.44
N ALA A 9 -11.83 -12.07 14.04
CA ALA A 9 -13.15 -12.62 13.76
C ALA A 9 -13.58 -12.27 12.33
N SER A 10 -14.31 -13.16 11.67
CA SER A 10 -14.73 -12.99 10.27
C SER A 10 -15.54 -11.72 10.03
N SER A 11 -16.24 -11.22 11.04
CA SER A 11 -16.97 -9.94 11.01
C SER A 11 -16.07 -8.72 10.79
N HIS A 12 -14.78 -8.79 11.14
CA HIS A 12 -13.83 -7.70 10.93
C HIS A 12 -13.24 -7.67 9.52
N LEU A 13 -13.35 -8.77 8.76
CA LEU A 13 -12.75 -8.91 7.43
C LEU A 13 -13.53 -8.18 6.33
N GLY A 14 -14.78 -7.79 6.60
CA GLY A 14 -15.66 -7.20 5.60
C GLY A 14 -16.23 -8.25 4.63
N MET A 15 -16.57 -7.80 3.43
CA MET A 15 -17.19 -8.66 2.43
C MET A 15 -16.17 -9.66 1.82
N PRO A 16 -16.59 -10.85 1.40
CA PRO A 16 -15.81 -11.67 0.48
C PRO A 16 -15.45 -10.89 -0.78
N LEU A 17 -14.26 -11.12 -1.35
CA LEU A 17 -13.74 -10.34 -2.48
C LEU A 17 -14.72 -10.26 -3.65
N ALA A 18 -15.35 -11.38 -4.04
CA ALA A 18 -16.32 -11.39 -5.13
C ALA A 18 -17.50 -10.43 -4.89
N GLN A 19 -18.03 -10.37 -3.66
CA GLN A 19 -19.10 -9.43 -3.30
C GLN A 19 -18.59 -7.99 -3.26
N TYR A 20 -17.37 -7.79 -2.76
CA TYR A 20 -16.72 -6.49 -2.74
C TYR A 20 -16.48 -5.95 -4.15
N VAL A 21 -16.01 -6.78 -5.09
CA VAL A 21 -15.80 -6.42 -6.50
C VAL A 21 -17.11 -5.94 -7.13
N SER A 22 -18.21 -6.68 -6.96
CA SER A 22 -19.50 -6.23 -7.48
C SER A 22 -19.95 -4.90 -6.87
N ALA A 23 -19.69 -4.68 -5.57
CA ALA A 23 -19.95 -3.40 -4.93
C ALA A 23 -19.02 -2.28 -5.45
N TYR A 24 -17.77 -2.60 -5.75
CA TYR A 24 -16.74 -1.68 -6.28
C TYR A 24 -17.05 -1.24 -7.71
N GLU A 25 -17.42 -2.16 -8.60
CA GLU A 25 -17.84 -1.81 -9.97
C GLU A 25 -19.08 -0.91 -9.97
N ASN A 26 -20.07 -1.25 -9.13
CA ASN A 26 -21.23 -0.40 -8.91
C ASN A 26 -20.84 0.96 -8.32
N ALA A 27 -19.81 1.02 -7.46
CA ALA A 27 -19.33 2.25 -6.87
C ALA A 27 -18.71 3.22 -7.90
N ILE A 28 -18.11 2.70 -8.96
CA ILE A 28 -17.59 3.51 -10.07
C ILE A 28 -18.74 4.15 -10.84
N MET A 29 -19.83 3.40 -11.07
CA MET A 29 -20.99 3.86 -11.84
C MET A 29 -21.94 4.74 -11.02
N THR A 30 -22.08 4.43 -9.73
CA THR A 30 -22.93 5.11 -8.75
C THR A 30 -22.24 5.03 -7.39
N PRO A 31 -21.52 6.10 -6.97
CA PRO A 31 -20.79 6.10 -5.72
C PRO A 31 -21.73 5.71 -4.55
N PRO A 32 -21.42 4.65 -3.78
CA PRO A 32 -22.19 4.26 -2.61
C PRO A 32 -22.14 5.38 -1.57
N ASP A 33 -23.05 5.36 -0.60
CA ASP A 33 -23.14 6.39 0.45
C ASP A 33 -21.82 6.65 1.21
N TRP A 34 -20.92 5.66 1.30
CA TRP A 34 -19.61 5.83 1.93
C TRP A 34 -18.56 6.53 1.05
N PHE A 35 -18.77 6.65 -0.27
CA PHE A 35 -18.05 7.63 -1.12
C PHE A 35 -18.60 9.05 -0.93
N SER A 36 -19.76 9.20 -0.28
CA SER A 36 -20.40 10.50 -0.04
C SER A 36 -20.18 11.04 1.38
N ASP A 37 -19.49 10.31 2.27
CA ASP A 37 -19.18 10.72 3.65
C ASP A 37 -17.69 11.14 3.80
N PRO A 38 -17.31 12.37 3.39
CA PRO A 38 -15.97 12.89 3.58
C PRO A 38 -15.83 13.51 4.97
N GLY A 39 -15.81 12.69 6.01
CA GLY A 39 -15.20 13.08 7.26
C GLY A 39 -13.68 13.15 7.10
N TYR A 40 -13.13 14.25 6.56
CA TYR A 40 -11.67 14.44 6.43
C TYR A 40 -10.96 14.19 7.78
N GLU A 41 -11.55 14.69 8.86
CA GLU A 41 -11.08 14.50 10.23
C GLU A 41 -11.17 13.04 10.68
N ARG A 42 -12.21 12.32 10.26
CA ARG A 42 -12.41 10.90 10.54
C ARG A 42 -11.34 10.04 9.85
N ALA A 43 -11.09 10.27 8.57
CA ALA A 43 -10.06 9.56 7.82
C ALA A 43 -8.67 9.77 8.43
N GLN A 44 -8.33 11.01 8.84
CA GLN A 44 -7.08 11.27 9.53
C GLN A 44 -6.98 10.58 10.89
N ALA A 45 -8.08 10.52 11.67
CA ALA A 45 -8.12 9.76 12.91
C ALA A 45 -7.93 8.26 12.67
N ASP A 46 -8.55 7.73 11.64
CA ASP A 46 -8.45 6.32 11.24
C ASP A 46 -7.03 5.97 10.71
N ILE A 47 -6.39 6.86 9.95
CA ILE A 47 -4.96 6.74 9.59
C ILE A 47 -4.08 6.67 10.83
N ARG A 48 -4.35 7.52 11.84
CA ARG A 48 -3.59 7.51 13.10
C ARG A 48 -3.74 6.17 13.83
N LYS A 49 -4.97 5.61 13.90
CA LYS A 49 -5.21 4.29 14.52
C LYS A 49 -4.40 3.19 13.85
N VAL A 50 -4.43 3.09 12.51
CA VAL A 50 -3.65 2.08 11.78
C VAL A 50 -2.14 2.33 11.92
N SER A 51 -1.71 3.59 11.94
CA SER A 51 -0.30 3.95 12.12
C SER A 51 0.24 3.57 13.49
N ILE A 52 -0.59 3.60 14.54
CA ILE A 52 -0.21 3.12 15.89
C ILE A 52 0.13 1.62 15.83
N LEU A 53 -0.64 0.81 15.09
CA LEU A 53 -0.31 -0.61 14.90
C LEU A 53 1.01 -0.83 14.15
N GLY A 54 1.30 0.05 13.18
CA GLY A 54 2.59 0.10 12.51
C GLY A 54 3.76 0.36 13.46
N ARG A 55 3.57 1.17 14.51
CA ARG A 55 4.59 1.47 15.52
C ARG A 55 4.67 0.41 16.62
N ASP A 56 3.55 0.14 17.27
CA ASP A 56 3.49 -0.54 18.57
C ASP A 56 3.14 -2.04 18.43
N GLY A 57 2.78 -2.50 17.23
CA GLY A 57 2.35 -3.88 16.99
C GLY A 57 0.83 -4.05 17.05
N LEU A 58 0.33 -5.27 16.82
CA LEU A 58 -1.10 -5.56 16.63
C LEU A 58 -1.89 -5.72 17.94
N HIS A 59 -1.53 -5.01 19.00
CA HIS A 59 -2.12 -5.19 20.33
C HIS A 59 -3.57 -4.71 20.45
N ASP A 60 -3.99 -3.75 19.62
CA ASP A 60 -5.33 -3.15 19.63
C ASP A 60 -6.10 -3.40 18.32
N LEU A 61 -5.85 -4.55 17.67
CA LEU A 61 -6.46 -4.86 16.38
C LEU A 61 -8.00 -4.92 16.43
N ASP A 62 -8.57 -5.28 17.59
CA ASP A 62 -10.01 -5.33 17.83
C ASP A 62 -10.68 -3.94 17.76
N GLN A 63 -9.91 -2.86 17.92
CA GLN A 63 -10.39 -1.48 17.78
C GLN A 63 -10.48 -1.03 16.32
N ILE A 64 -9.94 -1.84 15.40
CA ILE A 64 -9.97 -1.55 13.97
C ILE A 64 -11.11 -2.34 13.33
N SER A 65 -11.93 -1.61 12.56
CA SER A 65 -13.06 -2.18 11.83
C SER A 65 -12.87 -1.97 10.33
N ILE A 66 -13.64 -2.71 9.54
CA ILE A 66 -13.68 -2.48 8.08
C ILE A 66 -14.07 -1.04 7.73
N SER A 67 -14.87 -0.37 8.56
CA SER A 67 -15.24 1.04 8.36
C SER A 67 -14.04 1.99 8.44
N THR A 68 -13.05 1.67 9.27
CA THR A 68 -11.77 2.40 9.35
C THR A 68 -11.06 2.36 8.00
N PHE A 69 -10.96 1.18 7.39
CA PHE A 69 -10.30 1.00 6.10
C PHE A 69 -11.08 1.61 4.94
N ARG A 70 -12.41 1.51 4.94
CA ARG A 70 -13.26 2.18 3.96
C ARG A 70 -13.07 3.70 4.00
N SER A 71 -12.97 4.30 5.20
CA SER A 71 -12.70 5.74 5.35
C SER A 71 -11.34 6.13 4.76
N ILE A 72 -10.29 5.37 5.06
CA ILE A 72 -8.93 5.61 4.52
C ILE A 72 -8.89 5.40 3.00
N MET A 73 -9.57 4.37 2.49
CA MET A 73 -9.66 4.10 1.06
C MET A 73 -10.39 5.22 0.35
N HIS A 74 -11.52 5.69 0.88
CA HIS A 74 -12.23 6.84 0.33
C HIS A 74 -11.34 8.10 0.31
N TYR A 75 -10.57 8.31 1.38
CA TYR A 75 -9.60 9.39 1.46
C TYR A 75 -8.50 9.35 0.39
N SER A 76 -8.17 8.17 -0.13
CA SER A 76 -7.19 8.01 -1.23
C SER A 76 -7.64 8.55 -2.58
N TYR A 77 -8.93 8.78 -2.76
CA TYR A 77 -9.45 9.43 -3.96
C TYR A 77 -9.29 10.96 -3.92
N SER A 78 -8.91 11.52 -2.76
CA SER A 78 -8.66 12.95 -2.58
C SER A 78 -7.15 13.26 -2.62
N PRO A 79 -6.69 14.24 -3.43
CA PRO A 79 -5.28 14.63 -3.48
C PRO A 79 -4.78 15.17 -2.14
N ASN A 80 -5.68 15.79 -1.37
CA ASN A 80 -5.36 16.29 -0.02
C ASN A 80 -4.95 15.14 0.90
N GLY A 81 -5.48 13.94 0.66
CA GLY A 81 -5.19 12.76 1.47
C GLY A 81 -3.85 12.09 1.17
N TYR A 82 -3.26 12.34 0.01
CA TYR A 82 -1.96 11.77 -0.33
C TYR A 82 -0.91 12.13 0.71
N ARG A 83 -1.00 13.34 1.31
CA ARG A 83 -0.01 13.72 2.30
C ARG A 83 0.05 12.73 3.48
N ASP A 84 -1.10 12.31 3.95
CA ASP A 84 -1.22 11.44 5.12
C ASP A 84 -1.08 9.96 4.73
N LEU A 85 -1.50 9.59 3.52
CA LEU A 85 -1.39 8.22 3.00
C LEU A 85 0.06 7.79 2.74
N GLY A 86 0.93 8.73 2.36
CA GLY A 86 2.38 8.49 2.25
C GLY A 86 3.09 8.41 3.61
N SER A 87 2.45 7.87 4.64
CA SER A 87 3.01 7.65 5.97
C SER A 87 3.63 6.25 6.06
N PRO A 88 4.95 6.12 6.33
CA PRO A 88 5.59 4.81 6.52
C PRO A 88 4.93 3.97 7.63
N LEU A 89 4.41 4.62 8.68
CA LEU A 89 3.71 3.93 9.77
C LEU A 89 2.35 3.36 9.32
N LEU A 90 1.64 4.05 8.43
CA LEU A 90 0.40 3.54 7.85
C LEU A 90 0.68 2.31 6.98
N ILE A 91 1.69 2.40 6.11
CA ILE A 91 2.15 1.31 5.24
C ILE A 91 2.54 0.09 6.10
N SER A 92 3.36 0.30 7.14
CA SER A 92 3.74 -0.74 8.10
C SER A 92 2.53 -1.39 8.77
N GLY A 93 1.58 -0.59 9.25
CA GLY A 93 0.34 -1.08 9.86
C GLY A 93 -0.45 -1.99 8.92
N CYS A 94 -0.66 -1.57 7.67
CA CYS A 94 -1.35 -2.37 6.66
C CYS A 94 -0.61 -3.68 6.34
N ILE A 95 0.72 -3.67 6.19
CA ILE A 95 1.52 -4.88 5.95
C ILE A 95 1.37 -5.87 7.12
N LYS A 96 1.47 -5.39 8.36
CA LYS A 96 1.28 -6.23 9.55
C LYS A 96 -0.11 -6.85 9.61
N ILE A 97 -1.15 -6.09 9.27
CA ILE A 97 -2.53 -6.60 9.24
C ILE A 97 -2.69 -7.68 8.18
N MET A 98 -2.19 -7.46 6.95
CA MET A 98 -2.22 -8.49 5.90
C MET A 98 -1.47 -9.76 6.32
N SER A 99 -0.30 -9.62 6.96
CA SER A 99 0.45 -10.74 7.54
C SER A 99 -0.39 -11.49 8.57
N LYS A 100 -1.10 -10.77 9.45
CA LYS A 100 -1.95 -11.40 10.48
C LYS A 100 -3.16 -12.12 9.90
N ILE A 101 -3.76 -11.59 8.84
CA ILE A 101 -4.83 -12.29 8.11
C ILE A 101 -4.29 -13.58 7.52
N LYS A 102 -3.08 -13.55 6.93
CA LYS A 102 -2.44 -14.74 6.36
C LYS A 102 -2.11 -15.81 7.41
N GLU A 103 -1.72 -15.41 8.61
CA GLU A 103 -1.49 -16.31 9.75
C GLU A 103 -2.78 -16.89 10.34
N SER A 104 -3.94 -16.29 10.03
CA SER A 104 -5.23 -16.78 10.51
C SER A 104 -5.76 -17.90 9.61
N ASP A 105 -6.62 -18.76 10.17
CA ASP A 105 -7.25 -19.87 9.43
C ASP A 105 -8.26 -19.40 8.35
N VAL A 106 -8.29 -18.11 8.04
CA VAL A 106 -9.31 -17.48 7.19
C VAL A 106 -8.92 -17.46 5.69
N GLY A 107 -7.76 -18.01 5.34
CA GLY A 107 -7.35 -18.24 3.94
C GLY A 107 -6.44 -17.14 3.40
N SER A 108 -6.63 -16.76 2.13
CA SER A 108 -5.83 -15.71 1.50
C SER A 108 -6.13 -14.34 2.10
N PHE A 109 -5.10 -13.47 2.23
CA PHE A 109 -5.35 -12.09 2.68
C PHE A 109 -6.21 -11.31 1.68
N LEU A 110 -6.26 -11.74 0.41
CA LEU A 110 -7.09 -11.14 -0.63
C LEU A 110 -8.50 -11.74 -0.72
N SER A 111 -8.82 -12.78 0.05
CA SER A 111 -10.16 -13.38 0.03
C SER A 111 -11.27 -12.42 0.51
N TYR A 112 -10.90 -11.36 1.23
CA TYR A 112 -11.83 -10.43 1.85
C TYR A 112 -11.41 -8.97 1.64
N GLU A 113 -12.41 -8.11 1.76
CA GLU A 113 -12.31 -6.65 1.61
C GLU A 113 -11.18 -6.04 2.45
N LEU A 114 -10.98 -6.50 3.68
CA LEU A 114 -9.96 -5.94 4.57
C LEU A 114 -8.56 -6.02 3.97
N GLY A 115 -8.13 -7.19 3.52
CA GLY A 115 -6.78 -7.35 2.99
C GLY A 115 -6.60 -6.74 1.60
N PHE A 116 -7.65 -6.75 0.76
CA PHE A 116 -7.65 -5.97 -0.49
C PHE A 116 -7.46 -4.47 -0.21
N THR A 117 -8.21 -3.93 0.75
CA THR A 117 -8.15 -2.50 1.10
C THR A 117 -6.80 -2.14 1.72
N CYS A 118 -6.24 -3.00 2.58
CA CYS A 118 -4.88 -2.83 3.09
C CYS A 118 -3.85 -2.78 1.95
N PHE A 119 -3.97 -3.69 0.97
CA PHE A 119 -3.08 -3.71 -0.18
C PHE A 119 -3.19 -2.44 -1.02
N HIS A 120 -4.41 -1.97 -1.29
CA HIS A 120 -4.66 -0.70 -1.98
C HIS A 120 -4.03 0.49 -1.25
N ILE A 121 -4.17 0.56 0.08
CA ILE A 121 -3.57 1.63 0.89
C ILE A 121 -2.04 1.57 0.83
N VAL A 122 -1.46 0.36 0.87
CA VAL A 122 -0.01 0.17 0.71
C VAL A 122 0.46 0.62 -0.68
N SER A 123 -0.25 0.26 -1.75
CA SER A 123 0.16 0.61 -3.11
C SER A 123 0.10 2.13 -3.35
N VAL A 124 -0.97 2.80 -2.88
CA VAL A 124 -1.08 4.27 -2.92
C VAL A 124 -0.01 4.92 -2.04
N GLY A 125 0.17 4.45 -0.80
CA GLY A 125 1.14 5.01 0.13
C GLY A 125 2.57 4.94 -0.40
N LEU A 126 2.96 3.80 -0.97
CA LEU A 126 4.27 3.63 -1.62
C LEU A 126 4.42 4.54 -2.84
N ALA A 127 3.40 4.64 -3.69
CA ALA A 127 3.40 5.53 -4.85
C ALA A 127 3.63 6.99 -4.45
N VAL A 128 2.92 7.46 -3.42
CA VAL A 128 3.10 8.80 -2.87
C VAL A 128 4.50 8.98 -2.29
N CYS A 129 5.01 8.03 -1.51
CA CYS A 129 6.35 8.10 -0.94
C CYS A 129 7.44 8.21 -2.01
N LEU A 130 7.34 7.44 -3.09
CA LEU A 130 8.28 7.53 -4.22
C LEU A 130 8.21 8.89 -4.92
N LEU A 131 6.99 9.41 -5.15
CA LEU A 131 6.82 10.74 -5.76
C LEU A 131 7.39 11.86 -4.87
N ARG A 132 7.26 11.76 -3.54
CA ARG A 132 7.86 12.71 -2.59
C ARG A 132 9.38 12.67 -2.58
N GLY A 133 9.97 11.49 -2.74
CA GLY A 133 11.41 11.31 -2.88
C GLY A 133 11.98 11.98 -4.14
N GLY A 134 11.14 12.24 -5.16
CA GLY A 134 11.52 12.90 -6.42
C GLY A 134 11.27 14.41 -6.54
N GLN A 135 10.68 15.03 -5.51
CA GLN A 135 10.21 16.43 -5.44
C GLN A 135 9.09 16.90 -6.41
N ASP A 136 8.31 17.81 -5.84
CA ASP A 136 7.02 18.46 -6.19
C ASP A 136 5.87 17.57 -6.69
N LEU A 137 4.88 17.37 -5.80
CA LEU A 137 3.67 16.61 -6.10
C LEU A 137 2.70 17.36 -7.02
N GLY A 138 2.92 18.64 -7.33
CA GLY A 138 2.20 19.48 -8.30
C GLY A 138 1.01 18.84 -9.00
N PHE A 139 -0.10 18.66 -8.28
CA PHE A 139 -1.37 18.17 -8.84
C PHE A 139 -2.19 19.40 -9.23
N GLU A 140 -1.80 20.09 -10.29
CA GLU A 140 -2.73 20.99 -10.98
C GLU A 140 -3.47 20.19 -12.04
N ILE A 141 -4.74 19.88 -11.79
CA ILE A 141 -5.61 19.21 -12.75
C ILE A 141 -6.58 20.24 -13.33
N LYS A 142 -6.35 20.62 -14.58
CA LYS A 142 -7.35 21.27 -15.45
C LYS A 142 -7.93 20.19 -16.37
N SER A 143 -9.03 19.56 -15.98
CA SER A 143 -9.75 18.62 -16.86
C SER A 143 -11.18 18.39 -16.39
N ILE A 144 -12.12 18.53 -17.33
CA ILE A 144 -13.57 18.34 -17.15
C ILE A 144 -13.88 16.88 -17.54
N VAL A 145 -14.10 15.99 -16.57
CA VAL A 145 -14.52 14.59 -16.79
C VAL A 145 -15.44 14.11 -15.66
N VAL A 146 -16.30 13.14 -16.01
CA VAL A 146 -17.45 12.58 -15.28
C VAL A 146 -17.11 11.92 -13.93
N HIS A 147 -15.83 11.58 -13.64
CA HIS A 147 -15.39 11.05 -12.34
C HIS A 147 -13.99 11.57 -11.95
N PRO A 148 -13.89 12.79 -11.39
CA PRO A 148 -12.62 13.43 -11.10
C PRO A 148 -11.75 12.69 -10.06
N GLU A 149 -12.35 11.84 -9.22
CA GLU A 149 -11.71 11.04 -8.17
C GLU A 149 -10.82 9.92 -8.72
N LEU A 150 -11.35 9.09 -9.63
CA LEU A 150 -10.60 7.98 -10.24
C LEU A 150 -9.51 8.49 -11.17
N GLN A 151 -9.75 9.62 -11.85
CA GLN A 151 -8.75 10.28 -12.68
C GLN A 151 -7.50 10.62 -11.86
N LYS A 152 -7.64 11.09 -10.62
CA LYS A 152 -6.50 11.44 -9.76
C LYS A 152 -5.64 10.23 -9.40
N LEU A 153 -6.27 9.10 -9.06
CA LEU A 153 -5.54 7.85 -8.80
C LEU A 153 -4.89 7.28 -10.06
N TYR A 154 -5.50 7.50 -11.23
CA TYR A 154 -4.91 7.18 -12.52
C TYR A 154 -3.68 8.03 -12.82
N GLU A 155 -3.78 9.35 -12.64
CA GLU A 155 -2.66 10.27 -12.80
C GLU A 155 -1.52 9.98 -11.83
N LEU A 156 -1.83 9.68 -10.56
CA LEU A 156 -0.86 9.20 -9.57
C LEU A 156 -0.11 7.99 -10.11
N SER A 157 -0.84 6.98 -10.59
CA SER A 157 -0.27 5.73 -11.10
C SER A 157 0.58 5.92 -12.34
N GLN A 158 0.17 6.79 -13.27
CA GLN A 158 0.97 7.15 -14.43
C GLN A 158 2.28 7.83 -14.03
N ARG A 159 2.22 8.83 -13.14
CA ARG A 159 3.42 9.56 -12.68
C ARG A 159 4.39 8.63 -11.97
N THR A 160 3.89 7.81 -11.05
CA THR A 160 4.71 6.79 -10.36
C THR A 160 5.36 5.84 -11.35
N SER A 161 4.63 5.39 -12.37
CA SER A 161 5.17 4.47 -13.38
C SER A 161 6.29 5.10 -14.20
N ARG A 162 6.18 6.38 -14.55
CA ARG A 162 7.27 7.13 -15.22
C ARG A 162 8.51 7.20 -14.34
N ILE A 163 8.36 7.59 -13.07
CA ILE A 163 9.49 7.63 -12.14
C ILE A 163 10.15 6.25 -12.01
N VAL A 164 9.36 5.19 -11.86
CA VAL A 164 9.91 3.84 -11.75
C VAL A 164 10.63 3.41 -13.02
N ALA A 165 10.11 3.76 -14.21
CA ALA A 165 10.79 3.49 -15.48
C ALA A 165 12.10 4.29 -15.62
N ASP A 166 12.11 5.56 -15.19
CA ASP A 166 13.31 6.39 -15.17
C ASP A 166 14.35 5.82 -14.21
N LEU A 167 13.95 5.43 -13.00
CA LEU A 167 14.83 4.76 -12.04
C LEU A 167 15.37 3.44 -12.59
N ALA A 168 14.55 2.66 -13.31
CA ALA A 168 14.98 1.40 -13.90
C ALA A 168 15.99 1.58 -15.04
N SER A 169 15.82 2.61 -15.88
CA SER A 169 16.69 2.86 -17.05
C SER A 169 18.10 3.32 -16.68
N HIS A 170 18.28 3.98 -15.54
CA HIS A 170 19.58 4.49 -15.09
C HIS A 170 20.43 3.48 -14.28
N MET A 171 19.97 2.23 -14.16
CA MET A 171 20.58 1.21 -13.29
C MET A 171 21.78 0.44 -13.89
N GLY A 172 22.10 0.65 -15.18
CA GLY A 172 23.22 -0.02 -15.85
C GLY A 172 24.62 0.42 -15.41
N GLY A 173 24.76 1.50 -14.64
CA GLY A 173 26.05 2.10 -14.26
C GLY A 173 26.54 1.78 -12.83
N HIS A 174 27.68 2.37 -12.44
CA HIS A 174 28.31 2.27 -11.10
C HIS A 174 27.46 2.84 -9.92
N GLN A 175 26.16 3.11 -10.11
CA GLN A 175 25.27 3.75 -9.12
C GLN A 175 24.19 2.80 -8.56
N ARG A 176 24.43 1.48 -8.55
CA ARG A 176 23.47 0.46 -8.07
C ARG A 176 22.97 0.70 -6.64
N ASP A 177 23.79 1.32 -5.78
CA ASP A 177 23.48 1.56 -4.37
C ASP A 177 22.65 2.83 -4.11
N ARG A 178 22.56 3.76 -5.07
CA ARG A 178 21.78 5.00 -4.93
C ARG A 178 20.28 4.75 -4.88
N HIS A 179 19.81 3.64 -5.44
CA HIS A 179 18.38 3.31 -5.44
C HIS A 179 17.89 2.78 -4.09
N ASN A 180 18.80 2.24 -3.27
CA ASN A 180 18.47 1.80 -1.90
C ASN A 180 18.22 2.98 -0.97
N CYS A 181 18.85 4.14 -1.21
CA CYS A 181 18.64 5.32 -0.36
C CYS A 181 17.28 5.99 -0.59
N ILE A 182 16.65 5.79 -1.76
CA ILE A 182 15.26 6.20 -2.02
C ILE A 182 14.30 5.54 -1.03
N LEU A 183 14.50 4.25 -0.75
CA LEU A 183 13.69 3.49 0.21
C LEU A 183 14.14 3.72 1.67
N GLY A 184 15.29 4.37 1.87
CA GLY A 184 15.91 4.56 3.18
C GLY A 184 16.74 3.36 3.66
N TRP A 185 17.11 2.43 2.78
CA TRP A 185 17.92 1.24 3.12
C TRP A 185 19.43 1.51 3.11
N SER A 186 19.86 2.59 2.48
CA SER A 186 21.25 3.06 2.50
C SER A 186 21.31 4.58 2.67
N ALA A 187 22.47 5.10 3.08
CA ALA A 187 22.70 6.54 3.12
C ALA A 187 23.18 7.04 1.76
N CYS A 188 22.75 8.25 1.36
CA CYS A 188 23.35 8.96 0.23
C CYS A 188 23.21 10.48 0.42
N PRO A 189 24.02 11.31 -0.27
CA PRO A 189 24.02 12.77 -0.08
C PRO A 189 22.68 13.45 -0.44
N GLU A 190 21.92 12.87 -1.37
CA GLU A 190 20.70 13.43 -1.92
C GLU A 190 19.45 13.17 -1.05
N HIS A 191 19.46 12.09 -0.25
CA HIS A 191 18.32 11.70 0.57
C HIS A 191 18.64 11.92 2.06
N LYS A 192 17.73 12.59 2.77
CA LYS A 192 17.86 12.79 4.22
C LYS A 192 18.00 11.44 4.93
N LYS A 193 19.06 11.30 5.73
CA LYS A 193 19.28 10.13 6.58
C LYS A 193 18.06 9.92 7.48
N GLY A 194 17.38 8.78 7.34
CA GLY A 194 16.34 8.33 8.28
C GLY A 194 14.88 8.32 7.77
N SER A 195 14.57 8.70 6.54
CA SER A 195 13.21 8.53 5.99
C SER A 195 13.01 7.14 5.39
N LEU A 196 12.88 6.12 6.25
CA LEU A 196 12.56 4.77 5.82
C LEU A 196 11.11 4.73 5.28
N ILE A 197 10.94 4.42 3.99
CA ILE A 197 9.60 4.28 3.38
C ILE A 197 8.96 2.96 3.81
N VAL A 198 9.75 1.89 3.74
CA VAL A 198 9.40 0.52 4.12
C VAL A 198 10.70 -0.18 4.53
N SER A 199 10.69 -1.01 5.57
CA SER A 199 11.86 -1.77 5.96
C SER A 199 12.14 -2.94 5.01
N ILE A 200 13.36 -3.47 5.04
CA ILE A 200 13.74 -4.67 4.28
C ILE A 200 12.88 -5.87 4.71
N ALA A 201 12.61 -6.01 6.01
CA ALA A 201 11.77 -7.09 6.54
C ALA A 201 10.33 -6.98 6.02
N GLU A 202 9.74 -5.78 6.04
CA GLU A 202 8.39 -5.56 5.50
C GLU A 202 8.31 -5.77 3.99
N ALA A 203 9.35 -5.41 3.24
CA ALA A 203 9.42 -5.70 1.81
C ALA A 203 9.46 -7.21 1.54
N GLY A 204 10.16 -7.98 2.39
CA GLY A 204 10.13 -9.44 2.36
C GLY A 204 8.74 -10.01 2.66
N VAL A 205 8.09 -9.55 3.73
CA VAL A 205 6.71 -9.95 4.06
C VAL A 205 5.75 -9.65 2.91
N LEU A 206 5.87 -8.47 2.28
CA LEU A 206 5.04 -8.10 1.14
C LEU A 206 5.27 -9.02 -0.07
N LEU A 207 6.53 -9.39 -0.35
CA LEU A 207 6.86 -10.35 -1.40
C LEU A 207 6.22 -11.71 -1.12
N ASP A 208 6.36 -12.21 0.11
CA ASP A 208 5.83 -13.52 0.52
C ASP A 208 4.30 -13.56 0.43
N LEU A 209 3.63 -12.52 0.93
CA LEU A 209 2.17 -12.39 0.84
C LEU A 209 1.71 -12.50 -0.62
N LEU A 210 2.30 -11.69 -1.51
CA LEU A 210 1.92 -11.64 -2.93
C LEU A 210 2.28 -12.92 -3.67
N TYR A 211 3.41 -13.55 -3.36
CA TYR A 211 3.82 -14.79 -4.00
C TYR A 211 2.94 -15.99 -3.60
N MET A 212 2.62 -16.08 -2.31
CA MET A 212 1.77 -17.15 -1.78
C MET A 212 0.32 -17.02 -2.27
N ASP A 213 -0.17 -15.78 -2.40
CA ASP A 213 -1.54 -15.50 -2.87
C ASP A 213 -1.58 -15.00 -4.32
N ARG A 214 -0.60 -15.39 -5.15
CA ARG A 214 -0.46 -14.91 -6.55
C ARG A 214 -1.70 -15.12 -7.42
N HIS A 215 -2.45 -16.21 -7.20
CA HIS A 215 -3.67 -16.49 -7.96
C HIS A 215 -4.81 -15.53 -7.56
N PRO A 216 -5.21 -15.45 -6.27
CA PRO A 216 -6.13 -14.42 -5.80
C PRO A 216 -5.70 -12.99 -6.15
N PHE A 217 -4.39 -12.72 -6.15
CA PHE A 217 -3.84 -11.43 -6.53
C PHE A 217 -4.07 -11.09 -8.00
N LEU A 218 -3.76 -12.00 -8.92
CA LEU A 218 -4.00 -11.79 -10.35
C LEU A 218 -5.49 -11.69 -10.67
N GLU A 219 -6.34 -12.43 -9.96
CA GLU A 219 -7.79 -12.32 -10.07
C GLU A 219 -8.27 -10.94 -9.60
N ALA A 220 -7.85 -10.49 -8.42
CA ALA A 220 -8.18 -9.16 -7.91
C ALA A 220 -7.71 -8.04 -8.86
N LEU A 221 -6.52 -8.18 -9.46
CA LEU A 221 -6.00 -7.25 -10.47
C LEU A 221 -6.84 -7.22 -11.75
N GLY A 222 -7.40 -8.35 -12.17
CA GLY A 222 -8.27 -8.42 -13.34
C GLY A 222 -9.66 -7.79 -13.10
N LEU A 223 -10.10 -7.77 -11.84
CA LEU A 223 -11.44 -7.34 -11.45
C LEU A 223 -11.51 -5.92 -10.87
N THR A 224 -10.38 -5.35 -10.47
CA THR A 224 -10.34 -4.04 -9.78
C THR A 224 -9.22 -3.16 -10.30
N TYR A 225 -9.38 -1.85 -10.12
CA TYR A 225 -8.30 -0.91 -10.38
C TYR A 225 -7.43 -0.73 -9.12
N LEU A 226 -6.17 -1.17 -9.23
CA LEU A 226 -5.17 -1.04 -8.17
C LEU A 226 -4.13 0.04 -8.52
N PRO A 227 -4.27 1.27 -8.00
CA PRO A 227 -3.31 2.34 -8.27
C PRO A 227 -1.96 2.07 -7.60
N GLY A 228 -0.87 2.57 -8.20
CA GLY A 228 0.45 2.54 -7.58
C GLY A 228 1.20 1.20 -7.62
N LEU A 229 0.74 0.23 -8.41
CA LEU A 229 1.42 -1.08 -8.56
C LEU A 229 2.88 -0.98 -9.02
N SER A 230 3.23 0.04 -9.80
CA SER A 230 4.62 0.29 -10.18
C SER A 230 5.52 0.58 -8.97
N ALA A 231 5.00 1.25 -7.93
CA ALA A 231 5.75 1.45 -6.68
C ALA A 231 5.95 0.15 -5.92
N VAL A 232 4.91 -0.69 -5.82
CA VAL A 232 5.01 -2.01 -5.21
C VAL A 232 6.07 -2.83 -5.94
N THR A 233 5.99 -2.88 -7.27
CA THR A 233 6.94 -3.59 -8.13
C THR A 233 8.37 -3.10 -7.92
N PHE A 234 8.57 -1.78 -7.83
CA PHE A 234 9.87 -1.19 -7.54
C PHE A 234 10.43 -1.66 -6.19
N VAL A 235 9.63 -1.61 -5.12
CA VAL A 235 10.05 -2.07 -3.78
C VAL A 235 10.44 -3.55 -3.81
N LEU A 236 9.61 -4.41 -4.39
CA LEU A 236 9.87 -5.85 -4.46
C LEU A 236 11.12 -6.16 -5.28
N TRP A 237 11.27 -5.50 -6.43
CA TRP A 237 12.45 -5.63 -7.27
C TRP A 237 13.71 -5.20 -6.52
N ARG A 238 13.68 -4.06 -5.83
CA ARG A 238 14.81 -3.60 -5.00
C ARG A 238 15.13 -4.58 -3.89
N TYR A 239 14.12 -5.15 -3.22
CA TYR A 239 14.31 -6.16 -2.20
C TYR A 239 15.06 -7.38 -2.75
N VAL A 240 14.61 -7.95 -3.88
CA VAL A 240 15.26 -9.11 -4.52
C VAL A 240 16.71 -8.79 -4.91
N MET A 241 16.97 -7.60 -5.47
CA MET A 241 18.33 -7.17 -5.81
C MET A 241 19.21 -7.01 -4.57
N TYR A 242 18.67 -6.46 -3.48
CA TYR A 242 19.37 -6.31 -2.22
C TYR A 242 19.74 -7.67 -1.60
N GLN A 243 18.79 -8.63 -1.59
CA GLN A 243 19.03 -9.98 -1.08
C GLN A 243 20.15 -10.70 -1.87
N ARG A 244 20.15 -10.58 -3.21
CA ARG A 244 21.22 -11.14 -4.06
C ARG A 244 22.58 -10.54 -3.81
N TYR A 245 22.64 -9.25 -3.46
CA TYR A 245 23.89 -8.57 -3.14
C TYR A 245 24.46 -9.01 -1.78
N VAL A 246 23.59 -9.17 -0.77
CA VAL A 246 23.99 -9.54 0.59
C VAL A 246 24.26 -11.05 0.73
N HIS A 247 23.61 -11.89 -0.08
CA HIS A 247 23.78 -13.34 -0.09
C HIS A 247 24.20 -13.85 -1.48
N PRO A 248 25.45 -13.59 -1.92
CA PRO A 248 25.92 -14.00 -3.24
C PRO A 248 26.08 -15.52 -3.43
N ASP A 249 26.12 -16.30 -2.34
CA ASP A 249 26.55 -17.70 -2.35
C ASP A 249 25.41 -18.74 -2.20
N THR A 250 24.13 -18.34 -2.23
CA THR A 250 23.00 -19.30 -2.09
C THR A 250 22.58 -19.96 -3.41
N GLU A 251 23.28 -19.70 -4.51
CA GLU A 251 23.07 -20.33 -5.83
C GLU A 251 24.33 -21.10 -6.29
N ARG A 252 24.79 -22.06 -5.48
CA ARG A 252 25.68 -23.16 -5.93
C ARG A 252 25.15 -24.50 -5.48
#